data_AF-A0A077N1D5-F1
#
_entry.id   AF-A0A077N1D5-F1
#
_cell.length_a   1.000
_cell.length_b   1.000
_cell.length_c   1.000
_cell.angle_alpha   90.00
_cell.angle_beta   90.00
_cell.angle_gamma   90.00
#
_symmetry.space_group_name_H-M   'P 1'
#
loop_
_entity.id
_entity.type
_entity.pdbx_description
1 polymer ?
#
loop_
_entity_poly.entity_id
_entity_poly.type
_entity_poly.pdbx_seq_one_letter_code
_entity_poly.pdbx_strand_id
1 'polypeptide(L)' 'MPQNDKANAPPAIHLKGQWLKQAGFEIGGTLTVKIMDGCLVLIPDSEDSRSIRQQYQRQQDQLSEIKLRMRELIGDYQAG' A
#
# COMPACT_ATOMS: atom_id res chain seq x y z
N MET A 1 -20.30 -32.94 -20.17
CA MET A 1 -19.68 -32.47 -18.91
C MET A 1 -18.58 -31.50 -19.31
N PRO A 2 -18.67 -30.19 -19.04
CA PRO A 2 -17.65 -29.26 -19.53
C PRO A 2 -16.33 -29.54 -18.81
N GLN A 3 -15.30 -29.67 -19.63
CA GLN A 3 -13.94 -30.02 -19.29
C GLN A 3 -13.29 -28.84 -18.56
N ASN A 4 -12.76 -29.11 -17.37
CA ASN A 4 -12.12 -28.15 -16.49
C ASN A 4 -10.85 -27.56 -17.14
N ASP A 5 -11.03 -26.41 -17.82
CA ASP A 5 -10.03 -25.59 -18.48
C ASP A 5 -9.20 -24.79 -17.44
N LYS A 6 -8.42 -25.52 -16.63
CA LYS A 6 -7.55 -24.95 -15.59
C LYS A 6 -6.33 -24.19 -16.15
N ALA A 7 -6.07 -24.29 -17.46
CA ALA A 7 -4.89 -23.69 -18.08
C ALA A 7 -5.03 -22.17 -18.26
N ASN A 8 -6.25 -21.64 -18.28
CA ASN A 8 -6.55 -20.24 -18.58
C ASN A 8 -7.31 -19.51 -17.45
N ALA A 9 -7.40 -20.11 -16.26
CA ALA A 9 -8.07 -19.49 -15.13
C ALA A 9 -7.22 -18.34 -14.56
N PRO A 10 -7.80 -17.15 -14.32
CA PRO A 10 -7.08 -16.06 -13.67
C PRO A 10 -6.57 -16.51 -12.29
N PRO A 11 -5.38 -16.05 -11.86
CA PRO A 11 -4.82 -16.42 -10.57
C PRO A 11 -5.75 -15.97 -9.45
N ALA A 12 -6.14 -16.91 -8.59
CA ALA A 12 -7.05 -16.67 -7.47
C ALA A 12 -6.41 -17.10 -6.15
N ILE A 13 -6.57 -16.27 -5.12
CA ILE A 13 -6.13 -16.56 -3.76
C ILE A 13 -7.38 -16.70 -2.89
N HIS A 14 -7.56 -17.87 -2.27
CA HIS A 14 -8.68 -18.14 -1.39
C HIS A 14 -8.22 -18.20 0.06
N LEU A 15 -8.51 -17.14 0.83
CA LEU A 15 -8.28 -17.10 2.27
C LEU A 15 -9.51 -17.68 2.98
N LYS A 16 -9.31 -18.61 3.93
CA LYS A 16 -10.39 -19.29 4.66
C LYS A 16 -10.22 -19.17 6.17
N GLY A 17 -11.35 -19.18 6.87
CA GLY A 17 -11.41 -19.22 8.34
C GLY A 17 -11.90 -17.91 8.96
N GLN A 18 -12.37 -18.00 10.22
CA GLN A 18 -12.89 -16.85 10.96
C GLN A 18 -11.81 -15.87 11.42
N TRP A 19 -10.53 -16.26 11.35
CA TRP A 19 -9.38 -15.44 11.75
C TRP A 19 -9.26 -14.15 10.94
N LEU A 20 -9.75 -14.12 9.68
CA LEU A 20 -9.74 -12.92 8.85
C LEU A 20 -10.49 -11.76 9.51
N LYS A 21 -11.65 -12.03 10.10
CA LYS A 21 -12.42 -11.03 10.84
C LYS A 21 -11.65 -10.53 12.07
N GLN A 22 -10.96 -11.43 12.78
CA GLN A 22 -10.13 -11.07 13.93
C GLN A 22 -8.91 -10.24 13.53
N ALA A 23 -8.39 -10.45 12.32
CA ALA A 23 -7.28 -9.69 11.73
C ALA A 23 -7.74 -8.37 11.06
N GLY A 24 -9.02 -7.99 11.19
CA GLY A 24 -9.55 -6.74 10.64
C GLY A 24 -9.99 -6.79 9.17
N PHE A 25 -10.09 -7.97 8.58
CA PHE A 25 -10.65 -8.15 7.23
C PHE A 25 -12.15 -8.41 7.30
N GLU A 26 -12.95 -7.41 6.97
CA GLU A 26 -14.40 -7.52 6.90
C GLU A 26 -14.87 -8.17 5.59
N ILE A 27 -15.97 -8.93 5.65
CA ILE A 27 -16.58 -9.53 4.47
C ILE A 27 -17.19 -8.42 3.61
N GLY A 28 -16.86 -8.42 2.31
CA GLY A 28 -17.30 -7.37 1.39
C GLY A 28 -16.50 -6.07 1.48
N GLY A 29 -15.48 -6.02 2.34
CA GLY A 29 -14.54 -4.90 2.43
C GLY A 29 -13.51 -4.92 1.28
N THR A 30 -13.01 -3.74 0.94
CA THR A 30 -11.86 -3.59 0.04
C THR A 30 -10.57 -3.82 0.82
N LEU A 31 -9.55 -4.36 0.16
CA LEU A 31 -8.21 -4.44 0.71
C LEU A 31 -7.18 -4.06 -0.34
N THR A 32 -6.02 -3.61 0.12
CA THR A 32 -4.87 -3.35 -0.74
C THR A 32 -3.92 -4.52 -0.68
N VAL A 33 -3.48 -5.00 -1.85
CA VAL A 33 -2.43 -6.02 -1.95
C VAL A 33 -1.13 -5.37 -2.39
N LYS A 34 -0.03 -5.65 -1.70
CA LYS A 34 1.32 -5.23 -2.08
C LYS A 34 2.26 -6.42 -2.12
N ILE A 35 3.27 -6.35 -2.98
CA ILE A 35 4.41 -7.27 -2.97
C ILE A 35 5.56 -6.56 -2.27
N MET A 36 6.06 -7.15 -1.18
CA MET A 36 7.20 -6.63 -0.42
C MET A 36 8.15 -7.79 -0.16
N ASP A 37 9.40 -7.68 -0.62
CA ASP A 37 10.47 -8.66 -0.36
C ASP A 37 10.09 -10.13 -0.65
N GLY A 38 9.29 -10.35 -1.71
CA GLY A 38 8.80 -11.69 -2.07
C GLY A 38 7.58 -12.17 -1.27
N CYS A 39 7.06 -11.37 -0.35
CA CYS A 39 5.83 -11.62 0.39
C CYS A 39 4.64 -10.83 -0.19
N LEU A 40 3.46 -11.45 -0.18
CA LEU A 40 2.20 -10.79 -0.51
C LEU A 40 1.58 -10.22 0.77
N VAL A 41 1.59 -8.90 0.89
CA VAL A 41 1.08 -8.15 2.04
C VAL A 41 -0.35 -7.72 1.75
N LEU A 42 -1.30 -8.18 2.56
CA LEU A 42 -2.69 -7.75 2.51
C LEU A 42 -2.93 -6.69 3.59
N ILE A 43 -3.46 -5.54 3.20
CA ILE A 43 -3.75 -4.42 4.09
C ILE A 43 -5.25 -4.14 4.01
N PRO A 44 -6.04 -4.34 5.09
CA PRO A 44 -7.46 -4.05 5.08
C PRO A 44 -7.70 -2.54 4.89
N ASP A 45 -8.74 -2.16 4.15
CA ASP A 45 -9.16 -0.76 4.03
C ASP A 45 -9.99 -0.37 5.27
N SER A 46 -9.30 0.03 6.33
CA SER A 46 -9.86 0.43 7.61
C SER A 46 -9.56 1.92 7.86
N GLU A 47 -10.22 2.53 8.84
CA GLU A 47 -9.88 3.91 9.24
C GLU A 47 -8.42 4.04 9.66
N ASP A 48 -7.89 3.05 10.38
CA ASP A 48 -6.50 3.02 10.82
C ASP A 48 -5.52 2.96 9.66
N SER A 49 -5.75 2.07 8.68
CA SER A 49 -4.86 1.98 7.51
C SER A 49 -4.92 3.23 6.64
N ARG A 50 -6.09 3.87 6.55
CA ARG A 50 -6.26 5.16 5.86
C ARG A 50 -5.54 6.30 6.57
N SER A 51 -5.67 6.41 7.89
CA SER A 51 -5.01 7.47 8.67
C SER A 51 -3.49 7.35 8.60
N ILE A 52 -2.95 6.14 8.75
CA ILE A 52 -1.51 5.84 8.60
C ILE A 52 -1.03 6.24 7.20
N ARG A 53 -1.77 5.88 6.14
CA ARG A 53 -1.39 6.23 4.76
C ARG A 53 -1.38 7.74 4.55
N GLN A 54 -2.37 8.46 5.09
CA GLN A 54 -2.43 9.91 4.99
C GLN A 54 -1.29 10.59 5.75
N GLN A 55 -0.98 10.13 6.96
CA GLN A 55 0.15 10.64 7.74
C GLN A 55 1.46 10.43 7.02
N TYR A 56 1.70 9.23 6.48
CA TYR A 56 2.89 8.93 5.71
C TYR A 56 3.02 9.82 4.48
N GLN A 57 1.93 10.05 3.75
CA GLN A 57 1.94 10.96 2.60
C GLN A 57 2.34 12.39 3.01
N ARG A 58 1.74 12.91 4.08
CA ARG A 58 2.08 14.25 4.60
C ARG A 58 3.56 14.34 4.98
N GLN A 59 4.11 13.31 5.62
CA GLN A 59 5.54 13.27 5.94
C GLN A 59 6.41 13.28 4.68
N GLN A 60 6.05 12.53 3.65
CA GLN A 60 6.78 12.55 2.37
C GLN A 60 6.73 13.93 1.71
N ASP A 61 5.58 14.58 1.73
CA ASP A 61 5.40 15.91 1.14
C ASP A 61 6.25 16.94 1.90
N GLN A 62 6.23 16.91 3.24
CA GLN A 62 7.08 17.78 4.07
C GLN A 62 8.58 17.55 3.81
N LEU A 63 9.01 16.30 3.72
CA LEU A 63 10.40 15.98 3.40
C LEU A 63 10.78 16.46 1.99
N SER A 64 9.86 16.40 1.04
CA SER A 64 10.09 16.89 -0.32
C SER A 64 10.26 18.41 -0.34
N GLU A 65 9.45 19.13 0.41
CA GLU A 65 9.53 20.59 0.54
C GLU A 65 10.83 21.02 1.22
N ILE A 66 11.21 20.36 2.31
CA ILE A 66 12.49 20.62 3.00
C ILE A 66 13.66 20.42 2.05
N LYS A 67 13.67 19.31 1.29
CA LYS A 67 14.72 19.04 0.29
C LYS A 67 14.80 20.10 -0.80
N LEU A 68 13.64 20.63 -1.23
CA LEU A 68 13.57 21.65 -2.26
C LEU A 68 14.13 22.98 -1.76
N ARG A 69 13.69 23.44 -0.58
CA ARG A 69 14.22 24.66 0.06
C ARG A 69 15.72 24.56 0.34
N MET A 70 16.19 23.39 0.78
CA MET A 70 17.63 23.17 1.01
C MET A 70 18.45 23.32 -0.26
N ARG A 71 17.92 22.88 -1.42
CA ARG A 71 18.59 23.04 -2.72
C ARG A 71 18.68 24.51 -3.12
N GLU A 72 17.62 25.29 -2.94
CA GLU A 72 17.59 26.72 -3.26
C GLU A 72 18.64 27.47 -2.42
N LEU A 73 18.65 27.24 -1.10
CA LEU A 73 19.63 27.84 -0.21
C LEU A 73 21.06 27.51 -0.63
N ILE A 74 21.38 26.27 -0.98
CA ILE A 74 22.76 25.90 -1.38
C ILE A 74 23.12 26.49 -2.77
N GLY A 75 22.15 26.60 -3.69
CA GLY A 75 22.36 27.21 -5.00
C GLY A 75 22.75 28.69 -4.93
N ASP A 76 22.15 29.43 -4.00
CA ASP A 76 22.44 30.86 -3.80
C ASP A 76 23.83 31.12 -3.17
N TYR A 77 24.39 30.15 -2.43
CA TYR A 77 25.74 30.27 -1.85
C TYR A 77 26.88 30.07 -2.87
N GLN A 78 26.64 29.44 -4.02
CA GLN A 78 27.68 29.20 -5.04
C GLN A 78 27.70 30.25 -6.17
N ALA A 79 26.72 31.16 -6.20
CA ALA A 79 26.61 32.24 -7.18
C ALA A 79 27.12 33.60 -6.67
N GLY A 80 27.58 33.67 -5.40
CA GLY A 80 28.13 34.87 -4.75
C GLY A 80 29.65 34.90 -4.69
#